data_AF-A0A7R9ZRZ0-F1
#
_entry.id   AF-A0A7R9ZRZ0-F1
#
_cell.length_a   1.000
_cell.length_b   1.000
_cell.length_c   1.000
_cell.angle_alpha   90.00
_cell.angle_beta   90.00
_cell.angle_gamma   90.00
#
_symmetry.space_group_name_H-M   'P 1'
#
loop_
_entity.id
_entity.type
_entity.pdbx_description
1 polymer ?
#
loop_
_entity_poly.entity_id
_entity_poly.type
_entity_poly.pdbx_seq_one_letter_code
_entity_poly.pdbx_strand_id
1 'polypeptide(L)'
;MERLGIDYIDLLQLHWPDRYTGGRFGQPDFLPSACEEELAKAQFVDFEAQLAACQELAKAGKVRYFGVSNETPYGVCAMAQLAKSYPDLYPKIVSIQNSYSLVVRKDFEAGLCEACYHHNVGLLAYSPLAGGSLSGKYRQGPVEGARLSMFPGYMERYLGSQNEAAVNAYCSLAEANGMSPSELALSWCYHSERVASTIIGATRLDQLEENLKAYDTKLGDDVHEEIDDIYRQYTDPTKAKPKKA
;
A
#
# COMPACT_ATOMS: atom_id res chain seq x y z
N MET A 1 -3.32 18.29 14.84
CA MET A 1 -4.51 19.02 15.29
C MET A 1 -4.34 20.50 15.03
N GLU A 2 -3.42 21.22 15.69
CA GLU A 2 -3.16 22.65 15.46
C GLU A 2 -3.02 23.03 13.97
N ARG A 3 -2.12 22.38 13.22
CA ARG A 3 -1.94 22.63 11.77
C ARG A 3 -3.18 22.36 10.91
N LEU A 4 -4.05 21.45 11.36
CA LEU A 4 -5.27 21.07 10.64
C LEU A 4 -6.48 21.92 11.06
N GLY A 5 -6.38 22.70 12.15
CA GLY A 5 -7.49 23.47 12.69
C GLY A 5 -8.66 22.60 13.19
N ILE A 6 -8.38 21.40 13.69
CA ILE A 6 -9.39 20.43 14.17
C ILE A 6 -9.12 20.01 15.62
N ASP A 7 -10.19 19.65 16.33
CA ASP A 7 -10.15 19.23 17.73
C ASP A 7 -9.94 17.73 17.92
N TYR A 8 -10.27 16.93 16.90
CA TYR A 8 -10.08 15.48 16.91
C TYR A 8 -9.71 14.97 15.51
N ILE A 9 -9.14 13.77 15.46
CA ILE A 9 -8.82 13.03 14.22
C ILE A 9 -9.76 11.82 14.13
N ASP A 10 -10.44 11.63 12.99
CA ASP A 10 -11.29 10.45 12.79
C ASP A 10 -10.47 9.15 12.80
N LEU A 11 -9.37 9.12 12.03
CA LEU A 11 -8.48 7.95 11.96
C LEU A 11 -7.02 8.40 12.10
N LEU A 12 -6.37 7.98 13.19
CA LEU A 12 -4.91 8.14 13.35
C LEU A 12 -4.20 6.85 12.95
N GLN A 13 -3.19 6.97 12.09
CA GLN A 13 -2.43 5.82 11.62
C GLN A 13 -1.01 5.81 12.18
N LEU A 14 -0.59 4.68 12.73
CA LEU A 14 0.82 4.41 13.01
C LEU A 14 1.54 4.23 11.68
N HIS A 15 2.31 5.24 11.27
CA HIS A 15 2.76 5.42 9.88
C HIS A 15 3.68 4.30 9.38
N TRP A 16 4.57 3.79 10.23
CA TRP A 16 5.29 2.56 9.95
C TRP A 16 5.71 1.90 11.27
N PRO A 17 6.05 0.60 11.23
CA PRO A 17 6.54 -0.10 12.39
C PRO A 17 7.86 0.49 12.87
N ASP A 18 7.97 0.65 14.19
CA ASP A 18 9.21 1.00 14.86
C ASP A 18 10.24 -0.14 14.76
N ARG A 19 9.76 -1.38 14.89
CA ARG A 19 10.57 -2.60 14.72
C ARG A 19 11.03 -2.82 13.28
N TYR A 20 12.09 -3.61 13.12
CA TYR A 20 12.47 -4.17 11.83
C TYR A 20 11.41 -5.18 11.31
N THR A 21 10.99 -5.01 10.06
CA THR A 21 10.00 -5.89 9.41
C THR A 21 10.47 -6.50 8.10
N GLY A 22 11.53 -5.98 7.49
CA GLY A 22 11.82 -6.21 6.07
C GLY A 22 10.68 -5.74 5.14
N GLY A 23 10.83 -5.96 3.84
CA GLY A 23 9.80 -5.82 2.80
C GLY A 23 9.33 -4.40 2.48
N ARG A 24 9.55 -3.42 3.38
CA ARG A 24 9.04 -2.06 3.24
C ARG A 24 9.68 -1.33 2.05
N PHE A 25 8.87 -0.62 1.28
CA PHE A 25 9.33 0.27 0.21
C PHE A 25 10.26 -0.37 -0.84
N GLY A 26 10.13 -1.68 -1.08
CA GLY A 26 11.01 -2.43 -2.00
C GLY A 26 12.26 -3.02 -1.34
N GLN A 27 12.37 -2.94 -0.01
CA GLN A 27 13.41 -3.66 0.73
C GLN A 27 13.25 -5.18 0.55
N PRO A 28 14.35 -5.96 0.72
CA PRO A 28 14.27 -7.41 0.80
C PRO A 28 13.29 -7.86 1.88
N ASP A 29 12.67 -9.02 1.67
CA ASP A 29 11.77 -9.66 2.65
C ASP A 29 12.50 -9.89 4.00
N PHE A 30 11.72 -10.10 5.06
CA PHE A 30 12.22 -10.23 6.43
C PHE A 30 13.38 -11.25 6.54
N LEU A 31 14.48 -10.81 7.16
CA LEU A 31 15.64 -11.67 7.46
C LEU A 31 15.87 -11.70 8.98
N PRO A 32 15.89 -12.89 9.62
CA PRO A 32 16.16 -13.01 11.06
C PRO A 32 17.47 -12.36 11.48
N SER A 33 18.55 -12.55 10.72
CA SER A 33 19.85 -11.96 11.02
C SER A 33 19.83 -10.43 11.01
N ALA A 34 19.11 -9.82 10.06
CA ALA A 34 18.96 -8.37 10.01
C ALA A 34 18.12 -7.86 11.20
N CYS A 35 17.12 -8.63 11.64
CA CYS A 35 16.35 -8.32 12.84
C CYS A 35 17.24 -8.32 14.10
N GLU A 36 18.08 -9.35 14.26
CA GLU A 36 19.03 -9.47 15.38
C GLU A 36 20.01 -8.29 15.41
N GLU A 37 20.54 -7.90 14.25
CA GLU A 37 21.42 -6.73 14.13
C GLU A 37 20.74 -5.43 14.55
N GLU A 38 19.48 -5.22 14.18
CA GLU A 38 18.74 -4.02 14.55
C GLU A 38 18.37 -4.01 16.04
N LEU A 39 17.98 -5.17 16.60
CA LEU A 39 17.73 -5.34 18.04
C LEU A 39 18.99 -5.10 18.89
N ALA A 40 20.19 -5.38 18.35
CA ALA A 40 21.44 -5.07 19.03
C ALA A 40 21.76 -3.57 19.09
N LYS A 41 21.15 -2.75 18.21
CA LYS A 41 21.43 -1.31 18.08
C LYS A 41 20.38 -0.44 18.78
N ALA A 42 19.14 -0.90 18.86
CA ALA A 42 18.03 -0.10 19.37
C ALA A 42 16.98 -0.95 20.09
N GLN A 43 16.32 -0.33 21.08
CA GLN A 43 15.10 -0.87 21.68
C GLN A 43 13.89 -0.32 20.94
N PHE A 44 12.98 -1.21 20.55
CA PHE A 44 11.72 -0.82 19.92
C PHE A 44 10.62 -0.66 20.97
N VAL A 45 9.66 0.21 20.68
CA VAL A 45 8.42 0.33 21.46
C VAL A 45 7.56 -0.91 21.18
N ASP A 46 7.20 -1.66 22.22
CA ASP A 46 6.35 -2.85 22.09
C ASP A 46 4.90 -2.48 21.71
N PHE A 47 4.10 -3.50 21.34
CA PHE A 47 2.74 -3.29 20.88
C PHE A 47 1.82 -2.80 22.00
N GLU A 48 2.03 -3.27 23.23
CA GLU A 48 1.31 -2.87 24.42
C GLU A 48 1.46 -1.37 24.69
N ALA A 49 2.69 -0.85 24.67
CA ALA A 49 2.96 0.57 24.88
C ALA A 49 2.40 1.42 23.74
N GLN A 50 2.52 0.97 22.49
CA GLN A 50 1.91 1.66 21.34
C GLN A 50 0.38 1.76 21.49
N LEU A 51 -0.29 0.65 21.82
CA LEU A 51 -1.75 0.62 21.97
C LEU A 51 -2.22 1.33 23.23
N ALA A 52 -1.48 1.29 24.33
CA ALA A 52 -1.78 2.05 25.54
C ALA A 52 -1.74 3.56 25.26
N ALA A 53 -0.73 4.06 24.54
CA ALA A 53 -0.67 5.45 24.12
C ALA A 53 -1.85 5.81 23.20
N CYS A 54 -2.25 4.92 22.30
CA CYS A 54 -3.47 5.10 21.51
C CYS A 54 -4.72 5.17 22.40
N GLN A 55 -4.83 4.31 23.41
CA GLN A 55 -5.95 4.33 24.34
C GLN A 55 -6.05 5.66 25.11
N GLU A 56 -4.93 6.24 25.52
CA GLU A 56 -4.89 7.55 26.17
C GLU A 56 -5.42 8.65 25.24
N LEU A 57 -5.03 8.64 23.96
CA LEU A 57 -5.54 9.58 22.95
C LEU A 57 -7.04 9.41 22.71
N ALA A 58 -7.53 8.17 22.72
CA ALA A 58 -8.95 7.84 22.60
C ALA A 58 -9.75 8.38 23.80
N LYS A 59 -9.27 8.10 25.02
CA LYS A 59 -9.89 8.56 26.28
C LYS A 59 -9.90 10.09 26.38
N ALA A 60 -8.87 10.75 25.84
CA ALA A 60 -8.81 12.20 25.76
C ALA A 60 -9.72 12.80 24.67
N GLY A 61 -10.45 11.99 23.89
CA GLY A 61 -11.33 12.44 22.80
C GLY A 61 -10.59 12.99 21.58
N LYS A 62 -9.26 12.81 21.49
CA LYS A 62 -8.42 13.38 20.42
C LYS A 62 -8.44 12.55 19.15
N VAL A 63 -8.73 11.26 19.26
CA VAL A 63 -8.73 10.32 18.13
C VAL A 63 -9.91 9.36 18.28
N ARG A 64 -10.66 9.12 17.20
CA ARG A 64 -11.81 8.20 17.21
C ARG A 64 -11.41 6.76 16.89
N TYR A 65 -10.61 6.56 15.85
CA TYR A 65 -10.16 5.26 15.38
C TYR A 65 -8.66 5.22 15.14
N PHE A 66 -8.10 4.02 15.22
CA PHE A 66 -6.68 3.78 15.00
C PHE A 66 -6.48 2.82 13.85
N GLY A 67 -5.44 3.07 13.07
CA GLY A 67 -4.97 2.18 12.03
C GLY A 67 -3.45 2.03 12.08
N VAL A 68 -2.95 1.12 11.27
CA VAL A 68 -1.51 0.93 11.06
C VAL A 68 -1.18 1.17 9.59
N SER A 69 0.09 1.35 9.27
CA SER A 69 0.56 1.50 7.90
C SER A 69 1.91 0.83 7.76
N ASN A 70 2.17 0.29 6.56
CA ASN A 70 3.38 -0.48 6.25
C ASN A 70 3.61 -1.67 7.20
N GLU A 71 2.52 -2.23 7.73
CA GLU A 71 2.56 -3.35 8.67
C GLU A 71 2.57 -4.70 7.95
N THR A 72 2.82 -5.77 8.70
CA THR A 72 2.89 -7.16 8.26
C THR A 72 1.79 -7.98 8.97
N PRO A 73 1.58 -9.25 8.57
CA PRO A 73 0.62 -10.11 9.27
C PRO A 73 0.92 -10.22 10.76
N TYR A 74 2.21 -10.23 11.14
CA TYR A 74 2.65 -10.39 12.52
C TYR A 74 2.12 -9.28 13.44
N GLY A 75 2.31 -8.00 13.08
CA GLY A 75 1.85 -6.91 13.95
C GLY A 75 0.35 -6.68 13.88
N VAL A 76 -0.30 -6.93 12.73
CA VAL A 76 -1.78 -6.91 12.67
C VAL A 76 -2.37 -7.94 13.63
N CYS A 77 -1.92 -9.20 13.56
CA CYS A 77 -2.41 -10.26 14.45
C CYS A 77 -2.07 -9.97 15.92
N ALA A 78 -0.85 -9.51 16.22
CA ALA A 78 -0.44 -9.20 17.58
C ALA A 78 -1.28 -8.07 18.20
N MET A 79 -1.42 -6.94 17.50
CA MET A 79 -2.21 -5.80 17.98
C MET A 79 -3.69 -6.15 18.10
N ALA A 80 -4.25 -6.88 17.13
CA ALA A 80 -5.65 -7.31 17.18
C ALA A 80 -5.91 -8.28 18.34
N GLN A 81 -4.97 -9.19 18.63
CA GLN A 81 -5.09 -10.11 19.75
C GLN A 81 -4.98 -9.40 21.10
N LEU A 82 -4.12 -8.38 21.23
CA LEU A 82 -4.05 -7.54 22.42
C LEU A 82 -5.37 -6.81 22.66
N ALA A 83 -5.90 -6.13 21.64
CA ALA A 83 -7.20 -5.44 21.73
C ALA A 83 -8.37 -6.37 22.03
N LYS A 84 -8.32 -7.62 21.53
CA LYS A 84 -9.32 -8.66 21.84
C LYS A 84 -9.21 -9.15 23.30
N SER A 85 -8.00 -9.34 23.79
CA SER A 85 -7.75 -9.89 25.13
C SER A 85 -7.99 -8.86 26.23
N TYR A 86 -7.69 -7.57 25.95
CA TYR A 86 -7.76 -6.49 26.93
C TYR A 86 -8.46 -5.25 26.34
N PRO A 87 -9.76 -5.33 26.02
CA PRO A 87 -10.47 -4.26 25.31
C PRO A 87 -10.57 -2.93 26.08
N ASP A 88 -10.43 -2.96 27.41
CA ASP A 88 -10.44 -1.73 28.24
C ASP A 88 -9.08 -1.01 28.28
N LEU A 89 -8.02 -1.72 27.88
CA LEU A 89 -6.65 -1.22 27.87
C LEU A 89 -6.17 -0.82 26.47
N TYR A 90 -6.64 -1.51 25.43
CA TYR A 90 -6.12 -1.37 24.08
C TYR A 90 -7.25 -1.17 23.05
N PRO A 91 -7.16 -0.13 22.20
CA PRO A 91 -8.14 0.09 21.14
C PRO A 91 -7.92 -0.90 20.01
N LYS A 92 -8.99 -1.19 19.26
CA LYS A 92 -8.88 -1.95 18.01
C LYS A 92 -8.19 -1.11 16.94
N ILE A 93 -7.31 -1.74 16.18
CA ILE A 93 -6.92 -1.24 14.86
C ILE A 93 -8.04 -1.58 13.87
N VAL A 94 -8.53 -0.60 13.11
CA VAL A 94 -9.65 -0.79 12.18
C VAL A 94 -9.23 -0.73 10.72
N SER A 95 -8.02 -0.25 10.45
CA SER A 95 -7.50 -0.15 9.08
C SER A 95 -6.01 -0.41 9.02
N ILE A 96 -5.56 -0.83 7.84
CA ILE A 96 -4.15 -0.87 7.44
C ILE A 96 -3.96 -0.07 6.16
N GLN A 97 -2.98 0.83 6.12
CA GLN A 97 -2.60 1.56 4.92
C GLN A 97 -1.30 1.00 4.35
N ASN A 98 -1.41 0.08 3.39
CA ASN A 98 -0.28 -0.55 2.72
C ASN A 98 -0.27 -0.23 1.21
N SER A 99 0.91 -0.35 0.60
CA SER A 99 1.04 -0.23 -0.86
C SER A 99 0.30 -1.39 -1.49
N TYR A 100 -0.61 -1.10 -2.41
CA TYR A 100 -1.33 -2.12 -3.16
C TYR A 100 -1.64 -1.60 -4.56
N SER A 101 -1.15 -2.30 -5.58
CA SER A 101 -1.31 -1.96 -7.00
C SER A 101 -1.05 -3.19 -7.86
N LEU A 102 -1.30 -3.10 -9.16
CA LEU A 102 -1.03 -4.18 -10.12
C LEU A 102 0.42 -4.70 -10.09
N VAL A 103 1.38 -3.88 -9.62
CA VAL A 103 2.81 -4.24 -9.52
C VAL A 103 3.30 -4.43 -8.08
N VAL A 104 2.42 -4.25 -7.09
CA VAL A 104 2.69 -4.50 -5.67
C VAL A 104 1.47 -5.21 -5.06
N ARG A 105 1.43 -6.54 -5.24
CA ARG A 105 0.30 -7.40 -4.79
C ARG A 105 0.73 -8.38 -3.68
N LYS A 106 1.85 -9.07 -3.92
CA LYS A 106 2.36 -10.19 -3.10
C LYS A 106 2.38 -9.89 -1.60
N ASP A 107 2.93 -8.73 -1.21
CA ASP A 107 3.10 -8.37 0.21
C ASP A 107 1.77 -8.30 0.97
N PHE A 108 0.68 -7.96 0.29
CA PHE A 108 -0.65 -7.94 0.88
C PHE A 108 -1.36 -9.29 0.71
N GLU A 109 -1.38 -9.84 -0.50
CA GLU A 109 -2.17 -11.03 -0.84
C GLU A 109 -1.65 -12.33 -0.21
N ALA A 110 -0.34 -12.45 0.05
CA ALA A 110 0.27 -13.71 0.50
C ALA A 110 -0.02 -14.09 1.97
N GLY A 111 -0.68 -13.22 2.75
CA GLY A 111 -1.09 -13.55 4.12
C GLY A 111 -1.62 -12.37 4.92
N LEU A 112 -1.27 -11.13 4.56
CA LEU A 112 -1.77 -9.95 5.26
C LEU A 112 -3.27 -9.75 4.99
N CYS A 113 -3.75 -10.08 3.79
CA CYS A 113 -5.15 -10.08 3.44
C CYS A 113 -5.98 -11.00 4.36
N GLU A 114 -5.49 -12.21 4.63
CA GLU A 114 -6.15 -13.17 5.54
C GLU A 114 -6.19 -12.63 6.97
N ALA A 115 -5.06 -12.14 7.48
CA ALA A 115 -4.98 -11.51 8.79
C ALA A 115 -5.97 -10.33 8.93
N CYS A 116 -6.04 -9.48 7.91
CA CYS A 116 -6.94 -8.34 7.87
C CYS A 116 -8.42 -8.77 7.89
N TYR A 117 -8.77 -9.77 7.08
CA TYR A 117 -10.12 -10.32 7.02
C TYR A 117 -10.59 -10.86 8.37
N HIS A 118 -9.78 -11.72 9.01
CA HIS A 118 -10.14 -12.33 10.30
C HIS A 118 -10.18 -11.35 11.47
N HIS A 119 -9.47 -10.23 11.37
CA HIS A 119 -9.44 -9.19 12.41
C HIS A 119 -10.31 -7.98 12.09
N ASN A 120 -11.07 -8.00 10.99
CA ASN A 120 -11.91 -6.89 10.53
C ASN A 120 -11.12 -5.57 10.40
N VAL A 121 -9.97 -5.65 9.73
CA VAL A 121 -9.08 -4.52 9.45
C VAL A 121 -9.16 -4.20 7.95
N GLY A 122 -9.68 -3.02 7.59
CA GLY A 122 -9.83 -2.63 6.19
C GLY A 122 -8.54 -2.13 5.56
N LEU A 123 -8.22 -2.58 4.33
CA LEU A 123 -7.09 -2.04 3.57
C LEU A 123 -7.44 -0.67 2.98
N LEU A 124 -6.61 0.33 3.31
CA LEU A 124 -6.53 1.62 2.64
C LEU A 124 -5.34 1.59 1.67
N ALA A 125 -5.60 1.18 0.43
CA ALA A 125 -4.55 0.97 -0.57
C ALA A 125 -3.89 2.31 -0.96
N TYR A 126 -2.58 2.45 -0.74
CA TYR A 126 -1.81 3.60 -1.21
C TYR A 126 -0.97 3.26 -2.45
N SER A 127 -0.60 4.30 -3.21
CA SER A 127 0.16 4.17 -4.47
C SER A 127 -0.47 3.20 -5.49
N PRO A 128 -1.80 3.25 -5.75
CA PRO A 128 -2.43 2.36 -6.72
C PRO A 128 -1.87 2.54 -8.14
N LEU A 129 -1.31 3.72 -8.45
CA LEU A 129 -0.63 4.02 -9.71
C LEU A 129 0.90 3.86 -9.67
N ALA A 130 1.46 3.28 -8.60
CA ALA A 130 2.91 3.02 -8.46
C ALA A 130 3.79 4.25 -8.77
N GLY A 131 3.55 5.37 -8.08
CA GLY A 131 4.29 6.63 -8.32
C GLY A 131 3.99 7.29 -9.68
N GLY A 132 2.92 6.85 -10.37
CA GLY A 132 2.54 7.26 -11.72
C GLY A 132 3.07 6.33 -12.81
N SER A 133 3.81 5.27 -12.47
CA SER A 133 4.33 4.31 -13.45
C SER A 133 3.22 3.59 -14.20
N LEU A 134 2.16 3.18 -13.49
CA LEU A 134 0.99 2.51 -14.09
C LEU A 134 0.11 3.42 -14.96
N SER A 135 0.38 4.73 -15.04
CA SER A 135 -0.26 5.58 -16.05
C SER A 135 0.44 5.49 -17.43
N GLY A 136 1.52 4.72 -17.53
CA GLY A 136 2.34 4.61 -18.74
C GLY A 136 3.21 5.84 -19.05
N LYS A 137 3.20 6.90 -18.23
CA LYS A 137 3.87 8.17 -18.59
C LYS A 137 5.39 8.04 -18.72
N TYR A 138 6.01 7.10 -18.02
CA TYR A 138 7.46 6.90 -18.05
C TYR A 138 7.91 5.87 -19.11
N ARG A 139 7.01 5.31 -19.94
CA ARG A 139 7.34 4.27 -20.93
C ARG A 139 8.36 4.72 -21.98
N GLN A 140 8.46 6.03 -22.22
CA GLN A 140 9.40 6.63 -23.16
C GLN A 140 10.56 7.35 -22.44
N GLY A 141 10.75 7.09 -21.15
CA GLY A 141 11.76 7.72 -20.31
C GLY A 141 11.20 8.76 -19.34
N PRO A 142 12.08 9.55 -18.70
CA PRO A 142 11.70 10.57 -17.72
C PRO A 142 10.75 11.63 -18.29
N VAL A 143 9.83 12.12 -17.45
CA VAL A 143 8.84 13.15 -17.83
C VAL A 143 9.08 14.39 -16.99
N GLU A 144 9.26 15.54 -17.63
CA GLU A 144 9.46 16.81 -16.93
C GLU A 144 8.28 17.13 -15.99
N GLY A 145 8.59 17.60 -14.78
CA GLY A 145 7.58 17.90 -13.75
C GLY A 145 6.87 16.68 -13.15
N ALA A 146 7.21 15.46 -13.58
CA ALA A 146 6.67 14.24 -12.98
C ALA A 146 7.47 13.82 -11.74
N ARG A 147 6.78 13.16 -10.79
CA ARG A 147 7.30 12.85 -9.45
C ARG A 147 8.66 12.16 -9.46
N LEU A 148 8.83 11.13 -10.29
CA LEU A 148 10.05 10.33 -10.30
C LEU A 148 11.22 11.04 -11.03
N SER A 149 10.92 12.06 -11.82
CA SER A 149 11.91 12.93 -12.46
C SER A 149 12.32 14.09 -11.55
N MET A 150 11.40 14.62 -10.74
CA MET A 150 11.68 15.68 -9.76
C MET A 150 12.50 15.20 -8.55
N PHE A 151 12.37 13.92 -8.18
CA PHE A 151 13.04 13.34 -7.02
C PHE A 151 13.81 12.06 -7.42
N PRO A 152 15.01 12.19 -8.03
CA PRO A 152 15.82 11.03 -8.39
C PRO A 152 16.09 10.11 -7.18
N GLY A 153 15.97 8.79 -7.37
CA GLY A 153 16.12 7.77 -6.32
C GLY A 153 14.89 7.57 -5.44
N TYR A 154 13.91 8.49 -5.45
CA TYR A 154 12.65 8.29 -4.74
C TYR A 154 11.79 7.25 -5.47
N MET A 155 11.38 6.19 -4.76
CA MET A 155 10.56 5.10 -5.32
C MET A 155 11.19 4.42 -6.56
N GLU A 156 12.53 4.33 -6.61
CA GLU A 156 13.28 3.74 -7.74
C GLU A 156 12.80 2.34 -8.14
N ARG A 157 12.23 1.57 -7.19
CA ARG A 157 11.57 0.28 -7.42
C ARG A 157 10.51 0.27 -8.54
N TYR A 158 9.96 1.43 -8.91
CA TYR A 158 8.97 1.58 -9.98
C TYR A 158 9.55 1.91 -11.36
N LEU A 159 10.86 2.19 -11.46
CA LEU A 159 11.56 2.57 -12.69
C LEU A 159 12.60 1.55 -13.15
N GLY A 160 12.75 0.43 -12.45
CA GLY A 160 13.74 -0.60 -12.77
C GLY A 160 13.14 -1.99 -12.91
N SER A 161 14.00 -2.99 -12.72
CA SER A 161 13.63 -4.41 -12.51
C SER A 161 12.78 -5.03 -13.63
N GLN A 162 11.97 -6.02 -13.31
CA GLN A 162 10.89 -6.52 -14.17
C GLN A 162 9.68 -5.58 -14.15
N ASN A 163 9.70 -4.49 -13.36
CA ASN A 163 8.58 -3.58 -13.23
C ASN A 163 8.27 -2.86 -14.54
N GLU A 164 9.28 -2.44 -15.29
CA GLU A 164 9.06 -1.83 -16.61
C GLU A 164 8.29 -2.77 -17.56
N ALA A 165 8.69 -4.04 -17.61
CA ALA A 165 8.02 -5.05 -18.44
C ALA A 165 6.57 -5.29 -18.00
N ALA A 166 6.34 -5.39 -16.68
CA ALA A 166 5.00 -5.54 -16.12
C ALA A 166 4.10 -4.32 -16.42
N VAL A 167 4.62 -3.10 -16.21
CA VAL A 167 3.90 -1.86 -16.51
C VAL A 167 3.55 -1.78 -18.00
N ASN A 168 4.49 -2.13 -18.89
CA ASN A 168 4.22 -2.18 -20.33
C ASN A 168 3.11 -3.17 -20.67
N ALA A 169 3.12 -4.37 -20.08
CA ALA A 169 2.07 -5.36 -20.28
C ALA A 169 0.69 -4.84 -19.84
N TYR A 170 0.58 -4.24 -18.66
CA TYR A 170 -0.68 -3.65 -18.19
C TYR A 170 -1.13 -2.45 -19.03
N CYS A 171 -0.20 -1.61 -19.51
CA CYS A 171 -0.55 -0.50 -20.40
C CYS A 171 -1.10 -1.02 -21.73
N SER A 172 -0.48 -2.05 -22.32
CA SER A 172 -0.97 -2.68 -23.55
C SER A 172 -2.33 -3.35 -23.35
N LEU A 173 -2.58 -3.97 -22.20
CA LEU A 173 -3.89 -4.52 -21.85
C LEU A 173 -4.97 -3.43 -21.78
N ALA A 174 -4.66 -2.30 -21.14
CA ALA A 174 -5.58 -1.16 -21.06
C ALA A 174 -5.91 -0.63 -22.47
N GLU A 175 -4.88 -0.39 -23.29
CA GLU A 175 -5.00 0.11 -24.66
C GLU A 175 -5.83 -0.84 -25.54
N ALA A 176 -5.61 -2.15 -25.44
CA ALA A 176 -6.35 -3.17 -26.20
C ALA A 176 -7.86 -3.18 -25.86
N ASN A 177 -8.22 -2.76 -24.65
CA ASN A 177 -9.59 -2.69 -24.16
C ASN A 177 -10.17 -1.26 -24.17
N GLY A 178 -9.51 -0.32 -24.85
CA GLY A 178 -10.01 1.06 -25.01
C GLY A 178 -9.99 1.90 -23.73
N MET A 179 -9.22 1.51 -22.72
CA MET A 179 -9.05 2.23 -21.45
C MET A 179 -7.72 2.99 -21.40
N SER A 180 -7.64 4.03 -20.56
CA SER A 180 -6.32 4.55 -20.17
C SER A 180 -5.62 3.56 -19.22
N PRO A 181 -4.28 3.51 -19.19
CA PRO A 181 -3.56 2.70 -18.20
C PRO A 181 -3.91 3.06 -16.74
N SER A 182 -4.16 4.35 -16.47
CA SER A 182 -4.62 4.79 -15.16
C SER A 182 -5.99 4.22 -14.80
N GLU A 183 -6.91 4.21 -15.76
CA GLU A 183 -8.27 3.70 -15.60
C GLU A 183 -8.27 2.21 -15.27
N LEU A 184 -7.51 1.39 -16.02
CA LEU A 184 -7.34 -0.03 -15.74
C LEU A 184 -6.81 -0.26 -14.31
N ALA A 185 -5.71 0.41 -13.95
CA ALA A 185 -5.04 0.21 -12.67
C ALA A 185 -5.90 0.64 -11.47
N LEU A 186 -6.63 1.75 -11.61
CA LEU A 186 -7.50 2.26 -10.56
C LEU A 186 -8.79 1.44 -10.44
N SER A 187 -9.45 1.13 -11.56
CA SER A 187 -10.66 0.31 -11.57
C SER A 187 -10.42 -1.05 -10.91
N TRP A 188 -9.30 -1.72 -11.25
CA TRP A 188 -8.90 -2.97 -10.61
C TRP A 188 -8.76 -2.82 -9.08
N CYS A 189 -8.16 -1.72 -8.62
CA CYS A 189 -7.95 -1.47 -7.21
C CYS A 189 -9.26 -1.13 -6.48
N TYR A 190 -10.12 -0.29 -7.07
CA TYR A 190 -11.40 0.12 -6.51
C TYR A 190 -12.38 -1.04 -6.30
N HIS A 191 -12.38 -1.99 -7.23
CA HIS A 191 -13.34 -3.10 -7.24
C HIS A 191 -12.78 -4.39 -6.62
N SER A 192 -11.56 -4.37 -6.12
CA SER A 192 -11.00 -5.50 -5.39
C SER A 192 -11.73 -5.67 -4.05
N GLU A 193 -12.28 -6.87 -3.82
CA GLU A 193 -12.90 -7.27 -2.54
C GLU A 193 -11.96 -7.16 -1.33
N ARG A 194 -10.65 -7.03 -1.60
CA ARG A 194 -9.58 -6.93 -0.62
C ARG A 194 -9.34 -5.49 -0.15
N VAL A 195 -9.92 -4.50 -0.82
CA VAL A 195 -9.64 -3.07 -0.61
C VAL A 195 -10.89 -2.39 -0.03
N ALA A 196 -10.73 -1.73 1.12
CA ALA A 196 -11.81 -0.94 1.71
C ALA A 196 -11.89 0.47 1.10
N SER A 197 -10.75 1.07 0.79
CA SER A 197 -10.67 2.34 0.07
C SER A 197 -9.32 2.49 -0.63
N THR A 198 -9.32 3.18 -1.76
CA THR A 198 -8.12 3.47 -2.54
C THR A 198 -7.71 4.94 -2.38
N ILE A 199 -6.47 5.18 -1.98
CA ILE A 199 -5.91 6.52 -1.79
C ILE A 199 -5.27 6.98 -3.10
N ILE A 200 -6.02 7.78 -3.85
CA ILE A 200 -5.53 8.40 -5.09
C ILE A 200 -4.72 9.66 -4.81
N GLY A 201 -3.83 9.98 -5.76
CA GLY A 201 -3.05 11.21 -5.74
C GLY A 201 -3.08 11.87 -7.12
N ALA A 202 -3.21 13.20 -7.13
CA ALA A 202 -3.21 14.01 -8.33
C ALA A 202 -2.49 15.34 -8.04
N THR A 203 -1.76 15.87 -9.03
CA THR A 203 -1.16 17.22 -8.95
C THR A 203 -1.89 18.23 -9.82
N ARG A 204 -2.83 17.77 -10.64
CA ARG A 204 -3.65 18.56 -11.58
C ARG A 204 -5.10 18.06 -11.54
N LEU A 205 -6.06 18.95 -11.81
CA LEU A 205 -7.48 18.64 -11.70
C LEU A 205 -7.94 17.57 -12.71
N ASP A 206 -7.41 17.56 -13.92
CA ASP A 206 -7.72 16.55 -14.93
C ASP A 206 -7.29 15.13 -14.49
N GLN A 207 -6.17 14.99 -13.77
CA GLN A 207 -5.77 13.70 -13.18
C GLN A 207 -6.74 13.28 -12.10
N LEU A 208 -7.22 14.23 -11.28
CA LEU A 208 -8.21 13.91 -10.26
C LEU A 208 -9.53 13.47 -10.90
N GLU A 209 -9.98 14.17 -11.94
CA GLU A 209 -11.18 13.81 -12.70
C GLU A 209 -11.06 12.43 -13.35
N GLU A 210 -9.94 12.13 -14.02
CA GLU A 210 -9.65 10.81 -14.59
C GLU A 210 -9.66 9.73 -13.49
N ASN A 211 -8.97 9.98 -12.38
CA ASN A 211 -8.89 9.02 -11.28
C ASN A 211 -10.26 8.73 -10.65
N LEU A 212 -11.13 9.74 -10.53
CA LEU A 212 -12.47 9.58 -9.97
C LEU A 212 -13.39 8.83 -10.95
N LYS A 213 -13.34 9.16 -12.25
CA LYS A 213 -14.14 8.49 -13.28
C LYS A 213 -13.81 6.99 -13.40
N ALA A 214 -12.57 6.60 -13.13
CA ALA A 214 -12.16 5.20 -13.13
C ALA A 214 -12.93 4.32 -12.12
N TYR A 215 -13.62 4.91 -11.13
CA TYR A 215 -14.53 4.19 -10.23
C TYR A 215 -15.78 3.68 -10.95
N ASP A 216 -16.25 4.39 -11.96
CA ASP A 216 -17.46 4.02 -12.71
C ASP A 216 -17.18 2.93 -13.75
N THR A 217 -15.91 2.70 -14.10
CA THR A 217 -15.48 1.62 -14.99
C THR A 217 -15.39 0.31 -14.20
N LYS A 218 -16.13 -0.71 -14.60
CA LYS A 218 -15.97 -2.09 -14.10
C LYS A 218 -15.28 -2.94 -15.16
N LEU A 219 -14.19 -3.59 -14.77
CA LEU A 219 -13.47 -4.49 -15.66
C LEU A 219 -14.30 -5.75 -15.93
N GLY A 220 -14.23 -6.25 -17.15
CA GLY A 220 -14.80 -7.56 -17.51
C GLY A 220 -14.00 -8.71 -16.90
N ASP A 221 -14.62 -9.88 -16.81
CA ASP A 221 -13.98 -11.09 -16.30
C ASP A 221 -12.76 -11.49 -17.15
N ASP A 222 -12.84 -11.28 -18.46
CA ASP A 222 -11.74 -11.46 -19.42
C ASP A 222 -10.53 -10.57 -19.10
N VAL A 223 -10.76 -9.28 -18.83
CA VAL A 223 -9.70 -8.35 -18.43
C VAL A 223 -9.10 -8.75 -17.08
N HIS A 224 -9.91 -9.24 -16.15
CA HIS A 224 -9.43 -9.75 -14.86
C HIS A 224 -8.55 -11.00 -15.03
N GLU A 225 -8.93 -11.94 -15.91
CA GLU A 225 -8.11 -13.11 -16.24
C GLU A 225 -6.76 -12.72 -16.83
N GLU A 226 -6.74 -11.76 -17.77
CA GLU A 226 -5.50 -11.24 -18.36
C GLU A 226 -4.62 -10.51 -17.34
N ILE A 227 -5.21 -9.74 -16.41
CA ILE A 227 -4.48 -9.14 -15.29
C ILE A 227 -3.79 -10.22 -14.44
N ASP A 228 -4.49 -11.32 -14.16
CA ASP A 228 -3.93 -12.41 -13.37
C ASP A 228 -2.85 -13.19 -14.12
N ASP A 229 -2.95 -13.35 -15.43
CA ASP A 229 -1.88 -13.91 -16.26
C ASP A 229 -0.62 -13.04 -16.24
N ILE A 230 -0.76 -11.71 -16.39
CA ILE A 230 0.35 -10.77 -16.26
C ILE A 230 0.95 -10.87 -14.85
N TYR A 231 0.13 -10.97 -13.80
CA TYR A 231 0.62 -11.11 -12.43
C TYR A 231 1.37 -12.44 -12.19
N ARG A 232 0.92 -13.57 -12.76
CA ARG A 232 1.64 -14.85 -12.69
C ARG A 232 3.00 -14.75 -13.36
N GLN A 233 3.10 -14.00 -14.46
CA GLN A 233 4.37 -13.74 -15.13
C GLN A 233 5.28 -12.77 -14.34
N TYR A 234 4.68 -11.79 -13.67
CA TYR A 234 5.35 -10.70 -12.96
C TYR A 234 4.84 -10.56 -11.51
N THR A 235 5.09 -11.57 -10.67
CA THR A 235 4.48 -11.65 -9.32
C THR A 235 5.04 -10.65 -8.31
N ASP A 236 6.33 -10.32 -8.41
CA ASP A 236 6.99 -9.36 -7.50
C ASP A 236 7.97 -8.46 -8.27
N PRO A 237 7.46 -7.70 -9.25
CA PRO A 237 8.30 -7.09 -10.26
C PRO A 237 9.08 -5.90 -9.69
N THR A 238 8.64 -5.31 -8.57
CA THR A 238 9.32 -4.18 -7.91
C THR A 238 10.49 -4.59 -7.01
N LYS A 239 10.59 -5.87 -6.63
CA LYS A 239 11.73 -6.42 -5.87
C LYS A 239 12.63 -7.32 -6.73
N ALA A 240 12.12 -7.86 -7.83
CA ALA A 240 12.90 -8.71 -8.72
C ALA A 240 14.09 -7.96 -9.32
N LYS A 241 15.28 -8.58 -9.41
CA LYS A 241 16.37 -7.99 -10.21
C LYS A 241 16.07 -8.20 -11.71
N PRO A 242 16.55 -7.33 -12.61
CA PRO A 242 16.48 -7.58 -14.04
C PRO A 242 17.12 -8.96 -14.34
N LYS A 243 16.53 -9.74 -15.27
CA LYS A 243 17.25 -10.90 -15.81
C LYS A 243 18.55 -10.37 -16.42
N LYS A 244 19.70 -10.88 -15.96
CA LYS A 244 20.95 -10.62 -16.68
C LYS A 244 20.78 -11.18 -18.10
N ALA A 245 20.97 -10.33 -19.09
CA ALA A 245 21.04 -10.71 -20.50
C ALA A 245 22.23 -11.66 -20.73
#